data_AF-A0A1V1VXL3-F1
#
_entry.id   AF-A0A1V1VXL3-F1
#
_cell.length_a   1.000
_cell.length_b   1.000
_cell.length_c   1.000
_cell.angle_alpha   90.00
_cell.angle_beta   90.00
_cell.angle_gamma   90.00
#
_symmetry.space_group_name_H-M   'P 1'
#
loop_
_entity.id
_entity.type
_entity.pdbx_description
1 polymer ?
#
loop_
_entity_poly.entity_id
_entity_poly.type
_entity_poly.pdbx_seq_one_letter_code
_entity_poly.pdbx_strand_id
1 'polypeptide(L)'
;MSALALAGGVLAVVPPAQAAAPTCQGRAATIVGTAGDDHITGTPRADVIVARGGDDVVRAGNGDDLVCGGDGADLLRGGPGADRLYGERDGLGFDRGGSFRYPDELSGGAGDDLLDIGGDARPTDQGGSHGIVTYESVRRGVTVDLEAGTGSGDGADRIVVQGGLQVVGTPYDDVLLGSAGADTLMGRTGGDRLEGRGGADDLAPDEPDAAPDRDVVDGGPGRDRIVAWRGRDVLRGGDGNDLVGSYSGQPSQVYGDAGDDDVFTSVTDVPGFALDGGDGVDRGNLGSPDSGGSHGTRPPGPTLTLDVGEGTVSRSGDRAGTVAAIEAWVLGDHLRWIFYGTDGPDAVVAGYYQPFRAWTYGGDDDVTGSGERDRIDAGDGYDTVGGQEGRDTCLNAEVVQSCEVTS
;
A
#
# COMPACT_ATOMS: atom_id res chain seq x y z
N MET A 1 73.01 -63.66 -10.90
CA MET A 1 71.80 -63.92 -10.09
C MET A 1 71.50 -62.63 -9.34
N SER A 2 70.62 -61.80 -9.88
CA SER A 2 70.20 -60.54 -9.24
C SER A 2 68.74 -60.68 -8.82
N ALA A 3 68.48 -60.48 -7.54
CA ALA A 3 67.17 -60.61 -6.92
C ALA A 3 66.28 -59.40 -7.28
N LEU A 4 65.08 -59.70 -7.79
CA LEU A 4 64.03 -58.73 -8.07
C LEU A 4 63.18 -58.58 -6.79
N ALA A 5 63.31 -57.46 -6.08
CA ALA A 5 62.48 -57.14 -4.92
C ALA A 5 61.14 -56.55 -5.40
N LEU A 6 60.03 -57.25 -5.13
CA LEU A 6 58.68 -56.73 -5.29
C LEU A 6 58.41 -55.67 -4.21
N ALA A 7 58.24 -54.41 -4.62
CA ALA A 7 57.63 -53.38 -3.79
C ALA A 7 56.10 -53.50 -3.91
N GLY A 8 55.46 -54.12 -2.91
CA GLY A 8 54.01 -54.11 -2.76
C GLY A 8 53.55 -52.73 -2.32
N GLY A 9 53.07 -51.91 -3.26
CA GLY A 9 52.38 -50.67 -2.97
C GLY A 9 51.02 -50.96 -2.34
N VAL A 10 50.86 -50.66 -1.06
CA VAL A 10 49.56 -50.67 -0.39
C VAL A 10 48.80 -49.43 -0.90
N LEU A 11 47.79 -49.64 -1.75
CA LEU A 11 46.80 -48.62 -2.04
C LEU A 11 45.99 -48.38 -0.75
N ALA A 12 46.22 -47.25 -0.09
CA ALA A 12 45.33 -46.76 0.95
C ALA A 12 44.03 -46.31 0.27
N VAL A 13 42.95 -47.06 0.49
CA VAL A 13 41.60 -46.62 0.15
C VAL A 13 41.23 -45.52 1.13
N VAL A 14 41.34 -44.27 0.71
CA VAL A 14 40.79 -43.14 1.46
C VAL A 14 39.27 -43.25 1.33
N PRO A 15 38.50 -43.38 2.43
CA PRO A 15 37.04 -43.36 2.34
C PRO A 15 36.60 -42.05 1.70
N PRO A 16 35.52 -42.04 0.91
CA PRO A 16 35.00 -40.80 0.36
C PRO A 16 34.75 -39.83 1.52
N ALA A 17 35.29 -38.62 1.41
CA ALA A 17 35.05 -37.58 2.40
C ALA A 17 33.55 -37.42 2.54
N GLN A 18 33.01 -37.81 3.70
CA GLN A 18 31.61 -37.56 4.02
C GLN A 18 31.43 -36.05 3.97
N ALA A 19 30.58 -35.59 3.05
CA ALA A 19 30.22 -34.17 2.98
C ALA A 19 29.75 -33.75 4.37
N ALA A 20 30.28 -32.63 4.87
CA ALA A 20 29.88 -32.10 6.16
C ALA A 20 28.35 -31.93 6.16
N ALA A 21 27.71 -32.31 7.27
CA ALA A 21 26.27 -32.12 7.41
C ALA A 21 25.95 -30.62 7.21
N PRO A 22 24.89 -30.27 6.48
CA PRO A 22 24.44 -28.90 6.36
C PRO A 22 24.25 -28.25 7.73
N THR A 23 24.54 -26.97 7.80
CA THR A 23 24.44 -26.20 9.05
C THR A 23 23.63 -24.93 8.82
N CYS A 24 22.80 -24.56 9.78
CA CYS A 24 22.18 -23.24 9.86
C CYS A 24 22.89 -22.45 10.96
N GLN A 25 23.44 -21.27 10.66
CA GLN A 25 24.14 -20.42 11.63
C GLN A 25 25.19 -21.18 12.49
N GLY A 26 25.89 -22.14 11.88
CA GLY A 26 26.91 -22.96 12.55
C GLY A 26 26.40 -24.15 13.38
N ARG A 27 25.09 -24.38 13.46
CA ARG A 27 24.48 -25.57 14.10
C ARG A 27 24.15 -26.64 13.07
N ALA A 28 24.46 -27.90 13.38
CA ALA A 28 24.18 -29.02 12.49
C ALA A 28 22.67 -29.27 12.34
N ALA A 29 22.21 -29.44 11.10
CA ALA A 29 20.81 -29.66 10.78
C ALA A 29 20.27 -30.99 11.33
N THR A 30 19.07 -30.96 11.91
CA THR A 30 18.26 -32.14 12.25
C THR A 30 17.39 -32.55 11.06
N ILE A 31 16.96 -31.57 10.26
CA ILE A 31 16.10 -31.74 9.08
C ILE A 31 16.73 -30.95 7.91
N VAL A 32 16.79 -31.59 6.75
CA VAL A 32 17.45 -31.02 5.57
C VAL A 32 16.55 -31.22 4.35
N GLY A 33 16.25 -30.13 3.65
CA GLY A 33 15.57 -30.13 2.36
C GLY A 33 16.51 -30.49 1.20
N THR A 34 16.05 -30.20 0.00
CA THR A 34 16.67 -30.57 -1.27
C THR A 34 17.37 -29.36 -1.89
N ALA A 35 17.17 -29.08 -3.16
CA ALA A 35 17.67 -27.87 -3.82
C ALA A 35 16.60 -27.32 -4.78
N GLY A 36 15.37 -27.81 -4.64
CA GLY A 36 14.17 -27.27 -5.23
C GLY A 36 13.07 -27.34 -4.18
N ASP A 37 11.89 -26.87 -4.55
CA ASP A 37 10.77 -26.58 -3.66
C ASP A 37 10.38 -27.76 -2.76
N ASP A 38 10.43 -27.55 -1.45
CA ASP A 38 10.11 -28.54 -0.42
C ASP A 38 8.93 -28.11 0.47
N HIS A 39 8.21 -29.12 0.98
CA HIS A 39 7.26 -28.95 2.06
C HIS A 39 7.80 -29.63 3.32
N ILE A 40 8.34 -28.84 4.24
CA ILE A 40 9.01 -29.32 5.44
C ILE A 40 8.11 -29.11 6.65
N THR A 41 7.91 -30.18 7.43
CA THR A 41 7.26 -30.11 8.75
C THR A 41 8.25 -30.65 9.77
N GLY A 42 8.60 -29.82 10.75
CA GLY A 42 9.47 -30.19 11.85
C GLY A 42 8.74 -31.00 12.92
N THR A 43 9.34 -31.06 14.10
CA THR A 43 8.88 -31.90 15.20
C THR A 43 8.37 -31.05 16.37
N PRO A 44 7.80 -31.68 17.42
CA PRO A 44 7.46 -30.95 18.64
C PRO A 44 8.66 -30.60 19.54
N ARG A 45 9.89 -30.71 19.05
CA ARG A 45 11.14 -30.43 19.79
C ARG A 45 11.96 -29.45 18.96
N ALA A 46 12.86 -28.75 19.63
CA ALA A 46 13.87 -27.91 18.99
C ALA A 46 14.58 -28.60 17.82
N ASP A 47 14.34 -28.08 16.63
CA ASP A 47 14.89 -28.51 15.36
C ASP A 47 15.90 -27.50 14.81
N VAL A 48 16.79 -28.01 13.96
CA VAL A 48 17.65 -27.18 13.10
C VAL A 48 17.31 -27.57 11.67
N ILE A 49 16.58 -26.69 10.99
CA ILE A 49 16.04 -26.94 9.64
C ILE A 49 16.88 -26.14 8.63
N VAL A 50 17.34 -26.81 7.58
CA VAL A 50 17.99 -26.19 6.42
C VAL A 50 17.23 -26.60 5.17
N ALA A 51 16.43 -25.69 4.60
CA ALA A 51 15.57 -25.99 3.45
C ALA A 51 16.39 -26.00 2.13
N ARG A 52 17.31 -25.03 2.02
CA ARG A 52 18.43 -24.85 1.08
C ARG A 52 18.10 -24.00 -0.13
N GLY A 53 17.30 -24.47 -1.07
CA GLY A 53 17.06 -23.69 -2.28
C GLY A 53 15.86 -24.22 -3.03
N GLY A 54 15.24 -23.36 -3.83
CA GLY A 54 13.85 -23.56 -4.25
C GLY A 54 12.92 -22.73 -3.35
N ASP A 55 11.65 -22.67 -3.73
CA ASP A 55 10.64 -21.93 -2.98
C ASP A 55 10.03 -22.85 -1.91
N ASP A 56 10.52 -22.78 -0.68
CA ASP A 56 10.24 -23.76 0.37
C ASP A 56 9.06 -23.34 1.27
N VAL A 57 8.31 -24.33 1.77
CA VAL A 57 7.29 -24.14 2.81
C VAL A 57 7.70 -24.90 4.06
N VAL A 58 8.13 -24.16 5.09
CA VAL A 58 8.61 -24.72 6.35
C VAL A 58 7.66 -24.40 7.50
N ARG A 59 7.24 -25.45 8.23
CA ARG A 59 6.58 -25.34 9.53
C ARG A 59 7.44 -26.02 10.58
N ALA A 60 8.11 -25.25 11.43
CA ALA A 60 9.11 -25.79 12.36
C ALA A 60 8.47 -26.62 13.49
N GLY A 61 7.38 -26.13 14.07
CA GLY A 61 6.54 -26.92 14.97
C GLY A 61 6.49 -26.31 16.35
N ASN A 62 6.81 -27.08 17.39
CA ASN A 62 6.93 -26.55 18.75
C ASN A 62 8.39 -26.67 19.19
N GLY A 63 8.78 -25.84 20.15
CA GLY A 63 10.13 -25.82 20.71
C GLY A 63 10.98 -24.76 20.02
N ASP A 64 12.14 -24.46 20.59
CA ASP A 64 12.99 -23.37 20.09
C ASP A 64 13.75 -23.81 18.82
N ASP A 65 13.20 -23.44 17.68
CA ASP A 65 13.66 -23.89 16.37
C ASP A 65 14.65 -22.91 15.73
N LEU A 66 15.56 -23.44 14.90
CA LEU A 66 16.45 -22.66 14.06
C LEU A 66 16.22 -23.05 12.60
N VAL A 67 15.71 -22.13 11.80
CA VAL A 67 15.33 -22.37 10.40
C VAL A 67 16.15 -21.46 9.48
N CYS A 68 16.81 -22.06 8.49
CA CYS A 68 17.39 -21.36 7.35
C CYS A 68 16.62 -21.79 6.09
N GLY A 69 15.94 -20.83 5.44
CA GLY A 69 15.23 -21.01 4.17
C GLY A 69 16.22 -21.29 3.06
N GLY A 70 17.03 -20.31 2.72
CA GLY A 70 18.13 -20.46 1.78
C GLY A 70 17.92 -19.62 0.53
N ASP A 71 18.08 -20.22 -0.64
CA ASP A 71 17.92 -19.53 -1.92
C ASP A 71 16.51 -19.74 -2.49
N GLY A 72 15.64 -18.75 -2.47
CA GLY A 72 14.28 -18.90 -3.01
C GLY A 72 13.31 -17.93 -2.37
N ALA A 73 12.03 -18.08 -2.70
CA ALA A 73 10.95 -17.40 -2.00
C ALA A 73 10.32 -18.37 -1.00
N ASP A 74 10.74 -18.24 0.25
CA ASP A 74 10.41 -19.19 1.30
C ASP A 74 9.28 -18.69 2.20
N LEU A 75 8.41 -19.61 2.61
CA LEU A 75 7.43 -19.39 3.68
C LEU A 75 7.89 -20.12 4.94
N LEU A 76 8.34 -19.37 5.93
CA LEU A 76 8.89 -19.89 7.18
C LEU A 76 7.95 -19.59 8.36
N ARG A 77 7.45 -20.64 9.02
CA ARG A 77 6.70 -20.51 10.27
C ARG A 77 7.41 -21.24 11.40
N GLY A 78 7.75 -20.52 12.46
CA GLY A 78 8.35 -21.06 13.68
C GLY A 78 7.34 -21.91 14.45
N GLY A 79 6.30 -21.25 14.97
CA GLY A 79 5.27 -21.87 15.80
C GLY A 79 5.44 -21.47 17.26
N PRO A 80 5.06 -22.31 18.22
CA PRO A 80 5.31 -22.04 19.63
C PRO A 80 6.76 -22.37 20.04
N GLY A 81 7.52 -21.40 20.51
CA GLY A 81 8.93 -21.53 20.84
C GLY A 81 9.63 -20.18 20.77
N ALA A 82 10.87 -20.09 21.26
CA ALA A 82 11.73 -18.95 20.93
C ALA A 82 12.53 -19.29 19.67
N ASP A 83 11.96 -18.95 18.51
CA ASP A 83 12.45 -19.40 17.21
C ASP A 83 13.42 -18.41 16.59
N ARG A 84 14.25 -18.90 15.68
CA ARG A 84 15.18 -18.08 14.88
C ARG A 84 15.00 -18.44 13.42
N LEU A 85 14.39 -17.53 12.68
CA LEU A 85 14.05 -17.73 11.27
C LEU A 85 14.94 -16.84 10.40
N TYR A 86 15.58 -17.45 9.41
CA TYR A 86 16.46 -16.81 8.44
C TYR A 86 15.95 -17.11 7.03
N GLY A 87 15.43 -16.12 6.32
CA GLY A 87 15.05 -16.25 4.91
C GLY A 87 16.27 -16.45 4.01
N GLU A 88 17.35 -15.71 4.31
CA GLU A 88 18.62 -15.71 3.58
C GLU A 88 18.53 -14.97 2.23
N ARG A 89 18.38 -15.65 1.10
CA ARG A 89 18.43 -15.01 -0.23
C ARG A 89 17.14 -15.23 -1.01
N ASP A 90 16.45 -14.13 -1.26
CA ASP A 90 15.25 -14.05 -2.08
C ASP A 90 15.31 -14.80 -3.44
N GLY A 91 14.14 -15.19 -3.92
CA GLY A 91 13.94 -15.69 -5.27
C GLY A 91 14.16 -14.59 -6.33
N LEU A 92 14.59 -14.97 -7.55
CA LEU A 92 14.68 -14.05 -8.68
C LEU A 92 13.75 -14.46 -9.82
N GLY A 93 12.84 -13.55 -10.17
CA GLY A 93 12.02 -13.60 -11.37
C GLY A 93 12.64 -12.84 -12.53
N PHE A 94 12.24 -13.25 -13.74
CA PHE A 94 12.51 -12.54 -14.99
C PHE A 94 11.25 -12.52 -15.86
N ASP A 95 10.82 -11.35 -16.28
CA ASP A 95 9.76 -11.20 -17.27
C ASP A 95 10.19 -10.26 -18.41
N ARG A 96 9.23 -9.84 -19.26
CA ARG A 96 9.52 -8.91 -20.36
C ARG A 96 9.93 -7.51 -19.89
N GLY A 97 9.61 -7.16 -18.65
CA GLY A 97 9.90 -5.89 -18.02
C GLY A 97 11.20 -5.87 -17.21
N GLY A 98 11.86 -7.01 -16.99
CA GLY A 98 13.18 -7.06 -16.33
C GLY A 98 13.26 -8.17 -15.27
N SER A 99 14.19 -8.02 -14.33
CA SER A 99 14.29 -8.88 -13.15
C SER A 99 13.62 -8.26 -11.92
N PHE A 100 12.97 -9.09 -11.11
CA PHE A 100 12.33 -8.72 -9.85
C PHE A 100 12.57 -9.81 -8.79
N ARG A 101 12.35 -9.47 -7.52
CA ARG A 101 12.50 -10.40 -6.38
C ARG A 101 11.18 -11.05 -6.01
N TYR A 102 11.27 -12.28 -5.50
CA TYR A 102 10.22 -12.91 -4.73
C TYR A 102 10.71 -13.00 -3.29
N PRO A 103 10.06 -12.31 -2.33
CA PRO A 103 10.57 -12.20 -0.97
C PRO A 103 10.19 -13.43 -0.16
N ASP A 104 10.90 -13.61 0.95
CA ASP A 104 10.50 -14.55 1.98
C ASP A 104 9.33 -14.01 2.82
N GLU A 105 8.49 -14.91 3.32
CA GLU A 105 7.45 -14.64 4.32
C GLU A 105 7.78 -15.36 5.63
N LEU A 106 8.03 -14.60 6.70
CA LEU A 106 8.37 -15.10 8.01
C LEU A 106 7.26 -14.83 9.03
N SER A 107 6.94 -15.85 9.82
CA SER A 107 6.04 -15.77 10.96
C SER A 107 6.65 -16.51 12.14
N GLY A 108 7.03 -15.77 13.19
CA GLY A 108 7.62 -16.34 14.40
C GLY A 108 6.64 -17.26 15.10
N GLY A 109 5.48 -16.72 15.49
CA GLY A 109 4.44 -17.46 16.17
C GLY A 109 4.34 -17.02 17.63
N ALA A 110 4.40 -17.96 18.57
CA ALA A 110 4.26 -17.66 19.98
C ALA A 110 5.58 -17.89 20.70
N GLY A 111 6.13 -16.83 21.28
CA GLY A 111 7.42 -16.83 21.97
C GLY A 111 8.24 -15.63 21.53
N ASP A 112 9.46 -15.52 22.04
CA ASP A 112 10.34 -14.41 21.71
C ASP A 112 11.19 -14.81 20.50
N ASP A 113 10.79 -14.37 19.32
CA ASP A 113 11.37 -14.84 18.06
C ASP A 113 12.44 -13.89 17.50
N LEU A 114 13.35 -14.41 16.69
CA LEU A 114 14.22 -13.64 15.82
C LEU A 114 13.81 -13.85 14.36
N LEU A 115 13.36 -12.80 13.72
CA LEU A 115 12.96 -12.79 12.31
C LEU A 115 14.01 -12.04 11.51
N ASP A 116 14.80 -12.77 10.75
CA ASP A 116 15.76 -12.23 9.80
C ASP A 116 15.29 -12.63 8.41
N ILE A 117 14.61 -11.72 7.71
CA ILE A 117 14.20 -11.97 6.32
C ILE A 117 15.45 -12.25 5.45
N GLY A 118 16.64 -11.83 5.90
CA GLY A 118 17.81 -11.84 5.06
C GLY A 118 17.78 -10.65 4.11
N GLY A 119 18.61 -10.74 3.09
CA GLY A 119 18.78 -9.65 2.16
C GLY A 119 19.52 -10.12 0.94
N ASP A 120 18.97 -9.77 -0.21
CA ASP A 120 19.64 -10.03 -1.47
C ASP A 120 20.21 -8.73 -2.03
N ALA A 121 21.51 -8.75 -2.33
CA ALA A 121 22.23 -7.63 -2.93
C ALA A 121 22.29 -7.69 -4.46
N ARG A 122 21.71 -8.72 -5.11
CA ARG A 122 21.70 -8.83 -6.58
C ARG A 122 20.94 -7.66 -7.21
N PRO A 123 21.45 -6.96 -8.23
CA PRO A 123 20.71 -5.85 -8.82
C PRO A 123 19.42 -6.35 -9.49
N THR A 124 18.30 -5.62 -9.30
CA THR A 124 17.05 -5.83 -10.02
C THR A 124 16.65 -4.56 -10.77
N ASP A 125 15.93 -4.72 -11.88
CA ASP A 125 15.57 -3.60 -12.76
C ASP A 125 14.25 -2.93 -12.33
N GLN A 126 13.40 -3.66 -11.61
CA GLN A 126 12.09 -3.20 -11.15
C GLN A 126 12.02 -2.92 -9.64
N GLY A 127 13.18 -2.90 -8.96
CA GLY A 127 13.20 -2.99 -7.50
C GLY A 127 12.94 -4.42 -7.04
N GLY A 128 12.87 -4.62 -5.72
CA GLY A 128 12.58 -5.90 -5.11
C GLY A 128 11.50 -5.70 -4.07
N SER A 129 10.57 -6.65 -3.98
CA SER A 129 9.62 -6.73 -2.88
C SER A 129 10.37 -6.72 -1.55
N HIS A 130 9.78 -6.06 -0.58
CA HIS A 130 10.26 -6.12 0.77
C HIS A 130 9.94 -7.48 1.38
N GLY A 131 10.84 -7.99 2.22
CA GLY A 131 10.59 -9.17 3.04
C GLY A 131 9.27 -9.05 3.80
N ILE A 132 8.51 -10.13 3.91
CA ILE A 132 7.21 -10.10 4.59
C ILE A 132 7.38 -10.65 6.01
N VAL A 133 7.10 -9.81 7.00
CA VAL A 133 6.88 -10.24 8.38
C VAL A 133 5.37 -10.25 8.64
N THR A 134 4.83 -11.42 8.98
CA THR A 134 3.38 -11.60 9.16
C THR A 134 3.00 -12.04 10.58
N TYR A 135 2.04 -11.30 11.14
CA TYR A 135 1.43 -11.54 12.44
C TYR A 135 0.04 -12.15 12.36
N GLU A 136 -0.47 -12.48 11.16
CA GLU A 136 -1.86 -12.89 10.92
C GLU A 136 -2.39 -14.03 11.82
N SER A 137 -1.50 -14.89 12.32
CA SER A 137 -1.87 -16.02 13.18
C SER A 137 -2.08 -15.64 14.66
N VAL A 138 -1.64 -14.45 15.07
CA VAL A 138 -1.79 -13.91 16.42
C VAL A 138 -3.23 -13.50 16.64
N ARG A 139 -3.77 -13.77 17.84
CA ARG A 139 -5.20 -13.60 18.16
C ARG A 139 -5.51 -12.38 19.02
N ARG A 140 -4.69 -11.33 18.87
CA ARG A 140 -4.80 -10.04 19.55
C ARG A 140 -3.99 -9.00 18.76
N GLY A 141 -4.27 -7.73 19.02
CA GLY A 141 -3.51 -6.63 18.44
C GLY A 141 -2.02 -6.71 18.76
N VAL A 142 -1.21 -6.31 17.80
CA VAL A 142 0.25 -6.29 17.86
C VAL A 142 0.80 -4.88 17.83
N THR A 143 2.03 -4.73 18.32
CA THR A 143 2.83 -3.52 18.06
C THR A 143 4.11 -3.92 17.37
N VAL A 144 4.32 -3.41 16.16
CA VAL A 144 5.52 -3.60 15.35
C VAL A 144 6.19 -2.24 15.15
N ASP A 145 7.49 -2.18 15.38
CA ASP A 145 8.32 -1.00 15.16
C ASP A 145 9.59 -1.43 14.41
N LEU A 146 9.65 -1.09 13.12
CA LEU A 146 10.74 -1.49 12.25
C LEU A 146 12.03 -0.71 12.53
N GLU A 147 11.94 0.56 12.92
CA GLU A 147 13.13 1.33 13.33
C GLU A 147 13.77 0.76 14.61
N ALA A 148 12.94 0.34 15.57
CA ALA A 148 13.40 -0.35 16.78
C ALA A 148 13.80 -1.81 16.51
N GLY A 149 13.35 -2.39 15.38
CA GLY A 149 13.53 -3.80 15.05
C GLY A 149 12.80 -4.72 16.03
N THR A 150 11.57 -4.35 16.42
CA THR A 150 10.78 -5.09 17.41
C THR A 150 9.38 -5.39 16.92
N GLY A 151 8.85 -6.54 17.32
CA GLY A 151 7.45 -6.89 17.15
C GLY A 151 6.89 -7.48 18.43
N SER A 152 5.61 -7.24 18.72
CA SER A 152 4.96 -7.77 19.91
C SER A 152 3.64 -8.43 19.53
N GLY A 153 3.71 -9.75 19.36
CA GLY A 153 2.57 -10.64 19.25
C GLY A 153 2.44 -11.45 20.52
N ASP A 154 2.41 -12.77 20.41
CA ASP A 154 2.40 -13.70 21.54
C ASP A 154 3.74 -13.86 22.27
N GLY A 155 4.76 -13.10 21.86
CA GLY A 155 5.97 -12.80 22.63
C GLY A 155 6.62 -11.49 22.18
N ALA A 156 7.88 -11.28 22.55
CA ALA A 156 8.67 -10.11 22.21
C ALA A 156 9.70 -10.45 21.12
N ASP A 157 9.35 -10.16 19.88
CA ASP A 157 10.14 -10.51 18.71
C ASP A 157 11.19 -9.44 18.41
N ARG A 158 12.29 -9.91 17.84
CA ARG A 158 13.32 -9.08 17.23
C ARG A 158 13.27 -9.26 15.72
N ILE A 159 13.13 -8.16 15.01
CA ILE A 159 13.10 -8.11 13.55
C ILE A 159 14.42 -7.52 13.06
N VAL A 160 15.08 -8.20 12.14
CA VAL A 160 16.28 -7.67 11.47
C VAL A 160 15.83 -6.90 10.24
N VAL A 161 15.92 -5.57 10.32
CA VAL A 161 15.48 -4.66 9.26
C VAL A 161 16.68 -4.24 8.41
N GLN A 162 16.59 -4.44 7.10
CA GLN A 162 17.63 -4.13 6.12
C GLN A 162 17.12 -3.20 5.01
N GLY A 163 16.40 -2.14 5.41
CA GLY A 163 15.68 -1.24 4.51
C GLY A 163 14.17 -1.44 4.68
N GLY A 164 13.44 -1.24 3.59
CA GLY A 164 12.00 -1.45 3.54
C GLY A 164 11.57 -2.88 3.85
N LEU A 165 10.52 -3.04 4.66
CA LEU A 165 9.84 -4.30 4.95
C LEU A 165 8.34 -4.22 4.63
N GLN A 166 7.74 -5.38 4.36
CA GLN A 166 6.30 -5.53 4.41
C GLN A 166 5.90 -6.11 5.77
N VAL A 167 4.95 -5.48 6.44
CA VAL A 167 4.35 -5.97 7.69
C VAL A 167 2.87 -6.20 7.48
N VAL A 168 2.45 -7.43 7.76
CA VAL A 168 1.03 -7.79 7.79
C VAL A 168 0.60 -7.97 9.24
N GLY A 169 -0.33 -7.12 9.67
CA GLY A 169 -0.95 -7.15 10.99
C GLY A 169 -1.90 -8.32 11.21
N THR A 170 -2.69 -8.19 12.25
CA THR A 170 -3.73 -9.11 12.71
C THR A 170 -5.10 -8.56 12.36
N PRO A 171 -6.17 -9.37 12.50
CA PRO A 171 -7.54 -8.85 12.42
C PRO A 171 -8.00 -8.03 13.64
N TYR A 172 -7.09 -7.44 14.40
CA TYR A 172 -7.37 -6.69 15.63
C TYR A 172 -6.60 -5.38 15.62
N ASP A 173 -7.00 -4.43 16.46
CA ASP A 173 -6.34 -3.12 16.62
C ASP A 173 -4.82 -3.23 16.81
N ASP A 174 -4.08 -2.92 15.75
CA ASP A 174 -2.63 -2.99 15.67
C ASP A 174 -1.97 -1.60 15.70
N VAL A 175 -0.68 -1.60 16.02
CA VAL A 175 0.21 -0.44 15.86
C VAL A 175 1.38 -0.87 15.00
N LEU A 176 1.42 -0.40 13.76
CA LEU A 176 2.47 -0.73 12.79
C LEU A 176 3.28 0.54 12.49
N LEU A 177 4.53 0.56 12.90
CA LEU A 177 5.44 1.69 12.71
C LEU A 177 6.57 1.26 11.77
N GLY A 178 6.69 1.96 10.65
CA GLY A 178 7.67 1.75 9.61
C GLY A 178 9.09 2.14 10.02
N SER A 179 9.93 2.40 9.04
CA SER A 179 11.36 2.63 9.14
C SER A 179 11.75 3.95 8.45
N ALA A 180 13.00 4.07 8.02
CA ALA A 180 13.42 5.18 7.16
C ALA A 180 13.53 4.77 5.68
N GLY A 181 13.16 3.52 5.35
CA GLY A 181 13.05 3.02 3.99
C GLY A 181 11.59 2.93 3.57
N ALA A 182 11.35 2.74 2.26
CA ALA A 182 10.01 2.48 1.74
C ALA A 182 9.42 1.22 2.40
N ASP A 183 8.31 1.30 3.12
CA ASP A 183 7.69 0.18 3.81
C ASP A 183 6.31 -0.14 3.22
N THR A 184 5.80 -1.34 3.50
CA THR A 184 4.43 -1.71 3.16
C THR A 184 3.72 -2.20 4.42
N LEU A 185 2.76 -1.43 4.93
CA LEU A 185 2.08 -1.76 6.19
C LEU A 185 0.61 -2.08 5.91
N MET A 186 0.17 -3.27 6.34
CA MET A 186 -1.21 -3.73 6.18
C MET A 186 -1.84 -4.00 7.55
N GLY A 187 -2.81 -3.17 7.96
CA GLY A 187 -3.54 -3.32 9.23
C GLY A 187 -4.60 -4.43 9.19
N ARG A 188 -5.35 -4.49 8.08
CA ARG A 188 -6.41 -5.46 7.74
C ARG A 188 -7.79 -5.12 8.30
N THR A 189 -8.07 -5.45 9.55
CA THR A 189 -9.36 -5.16 10.18
C THR A 189 -9.09 -4.82 11.62
N GLY A 190 -9.89 -3.96 12.22
CA GLY A 190 -9.57 -3.42 13.54
C GLY A 190 -9.34 -1.93 13.44
N GLY A 191 -9.29 -1.25 14.58
CA GLY A 191 -8.91 0.17 14.60
C GLY A 191 -7.40 0.29 14.68
N ASP A 192 -6.75 0.36 13.53
CA ASP A 192 -5.30 0.28 13.40
C ASP A 192 -4.64 1.66 13.42
N ARG A 193 -3.39 1.69 13.91
CA ARG A 193 -2.49 2.84 13.77
C ARG A 193 -1.31 2.46 12.90
N LEU A 194 -1.20 3.09 11.73
CA LEU A 194 -0.07 2.93 10.81
C LEU A 194 0.73 4.24 10.75
N GLU A 195 2.05 4.14 10.81
CA GLU A 195 2.97 5.27 10.64
C GLU A 195 4.11 4.82 9.71
N GLY A 196 4.19 5.38 8.49
CA GLY A 196 5.22 5.03 7.50
C GLY A 196 6.61 5.47 7.95
N ARG A 197 6.68 6.69 8.53
CA ARG A 197 7.88 7.42 8.93
C ARG A 197 8.60 7.95 7.69
N GLY A 198 9.84 7.52 7.42
CA GLY A 198 10.57 8.05 6.27
C GLY A 198 10.58 7.02 5.16
N GLY A 199 10.33 7.40 3.91
CA GLY A 199 10.30 6.41 2.85
C GLY A 199 9.34 6.79 1.74
N ALA A 200 9.10 5.87 0.82
CA ALA A 200 7.97 5.99 -0.09
C ALA A 200 7.08 4.79 0.21
N ASP A 201 6.11 4.97 1.09
CA ASP A 201 5.45 3.89 1.80
C ASP A 201 4.11 3.53 1.13
N ASP A 202 3.69 2.27 1.24
CA ASP A 202 2.34 1.81 0.87
C ASP A 202 1.60 1.38 2.13
N LEU A 203 0.62 2.18 2.54
CA LEU A 203 -0.12 2.03 3.79
C LEU A 203 -1.58 1.69 3.50
N ALA A 204 -1.98 0.49 3.87
CA ALA A 204 -3.34 -0.01 3.75
C ALA A 204 -3.86 -0.38 5.15
N PRO A 205 -4.61 0.52 5.82
CA PRO A 205 -5.15 0.20 7.13
C PRO A 205 -6.15 -0.96 7.05
N ASP A 206 -6.86 -1.12 5.93
CA ASP A 206 -7.91 -2.13 5.80
C ASP A 206 -7.95 -2.85 4.44
N GLU A 207 -8.78 -3.88 4.38
CA GLU A 207 -9.09 -4.62 3.15
C GLU A 207 -10.46 -4.18 2.57
N PRO A 208 -10.67 -4.28 1.23
CA PRO A 208 -11.93 -3.89 0.57
C PRO A 208 -13.21 -4.49 1.18
N ASP A 209 -13.13 -5.66 1.81
CA ASP A 209 -14.27 -6.40 2.38
C ASP A 209 -14.29 -6.40 3.93
N ALA A 210 -13.45 -5.58 4.57
CA ALA A 210 -13.40 -5.43 6.02
C ALA A 210 -14.72 -4.89 6.60
N ALA A 211 -14.95 -5.17 7.89
CA ALA A 211 -16.00 -4.49 8.64
C ALA A 211 -15.58 -3.02 8.86
N PRO A 212 -16.52 -2.06 8.91
CA PRO A 212 -16.13 -0.68 9.20
C PRO A 212 -15.61 -0.51 10.64
N ASP A 213 -14.47 0.16 10.74
CA ASP A 213 -13.71 0.48 11.93
C ASP A 213 -13.21 1.93 11.85
N ARG A 214 -12.10 2.25 12.50
CA ARG A 214 -11.53 3.60 12.53
C ARG A 214 -10.03 3.50 12.67
N ASP A 215 -9.37 3.86 11.59
CA ASP A 215 -7.92 3.84 11.52
C ASP A 215 -7.32 5.23 11.63
N VAL A 216 -6.04 5.25 12.00
CA VAL A 216 -5.19 6.45 11.98
C VAL A 216 -3.93 6.11 11.21
N VAL A 217 -3.76 6.77 10.07
CA VAL A 217 -2.62 6.55 9.17
C VAL A 217 -1.87 7.86 8.96
N ASP A 218 -0.56 7.79 9.05
CA ASP A 218 0.38 8.89 8.84
C ASP A 218 1.51 8.36 7.95
N GLY A 219 1.66 8.90 6.73
CA GLY A 219 2.75 8.52 5.82
C GLY A 219 4.09 8.97 6.39
N GLY A 220 4.18 10.25 6.74
CA GLY A 220 5.40 10.89 7.21
C GLY A 220 6.16 11.50 6.03
N PRO A 221 7.49 11.66 6.12
CA PRO A 221 8.25 12.15 4.98
C PRO A 221 8.43 11.15 3.84
N GLY A 222 8.02 11.54 2.64
CA GLY A 222 8.51 11.04 1.36
C GLY A 222 7.45 11.03 0.27
N ARG A 223 7.17 9.89 -0.35
CA ARG A 223 6.11 9.83 -1.37
C ARG A 223 5.27 8.61 -1.10
N ASP A 224 4.19 8.84 -0.39
CA ASP A 224 3.42 7.80 0.24
C ASP A 224 2.13 7.53 -0.52
N ARG A 225 1.67 6.30 -0.39
CA ARG A 225 0.39 5.83 -0.90
C ARG A 225 -0.42 5.33 0.27
N ILE A 226 -1.52 6.02 0.56
CA ILE A 226 -2.43 5.70 1.65
C ILE A 226 -3.81 5.45 1.07
N VAL A 227 -4.31 4.22 1.19
CA VAL A 227 -5.62 3.84 0.66
C VAL A 227 -6.43 3.06 1.69
N ALA A 228 -7.48 3.68 2.20
CA ALA A 228 -8.49 3.04 3.04
C ALA A 228 -9.75 2.64 2.24
N TRP A 229 -10.47 1.62 2.70
CA TRP A 229 -11.61 1.03 1.99
C TRP A 229 -12.92 1.09 2.77
N ARG A 230 -12.85 1.09 4.09
CA ARG A 230 -13.95 0.97 5.04
C ARG A 230 -13.70 1.98 6.17
N GLY A 231 -14.55 1.96 7.18
CA GLY A 231 -14.33 2.78 8.36
C GLY A 231 -14.44 4.30 8.20
N ARG A 232 -14.23 4.98 9.32
CA ARG A 232 -14.10 6.44 9.43
C ARG A 232 -12.69 6.77 9.84
N ASP A 233 -11.87 7.06 8.85
CA ASP A 233 -10.43 7.03 9.05
C ASP A 233 -9.89 8.45 9.20
N VAL A 234 -8.68 8.54 9.70
CA VAL A 234 -7.87 9.76 9.67
C VAL A 234 -6.61 9.42 8.91
N LEU A 235 -6.47 9.99 7.71
CA LEU A 235 -5.37 9.73 6.80
C LEU A 235 -4.57 11.02 6.60
N ARG A 236 -3.25 10.94 6.76
CA ARG A 236 -2.31 12.05 6.58
C ARG A 236 -1.18 11.60 5.68
N GLY A 237 -0.94 12.30 4.58
CA GLY A 237 0.20 12.07 3.69
C GLY A 237 1.50 12.36 4.42
N GLY A 238 1.70 13.63 4.78
CA GLY A 238 2.87 14.06 5.53
C GLY A 238 3.69 15.04 4.69
N ASP A 239 5.01 14.86 4.66
CA ASP A 239 5.88 15.71 3.84
C ASP A 239 6.20 14.99 2.51
N GLY A 240 5.73 15.51 1.39
CA GLY A 240 6.10 15.14 0.04
C GLY A 240 4.87 14.96 -0.84
N ASN A 241 5.02 14.33 -2.01
CA ASN A 241 3.96 14.32 -3.03
C ASN A 241 3.20 13.00 -2.97
N ASP A 242 2.10 12.99 -2.23
CA ASP A 242 1.44 11.78 -1.77
C ASP A 242 0.18 11.44 -2.57
N LEU A 243 -0.25 10.19 -2.43
CA LEU A 243 -1.58 9.75 -2.85
C LEU A 243 -2.34 9.30 -1.60
N VAL A 244 -3.32 10.09 -1.16
CA VAL A 244 -4.03 9.84 0.10
C VAL A 244 -5.53 9.77 -0.15
N GLY A 245 -6.17 8.68 0.24
CA GLY A 245 -7.62 8.68 0.16
C GLY A 245 -8.35 7.47 0.68
N SER A 246 -9.68 7.59 0.65
CA SER A 246 -10.59 6.58 1.13
C SER A 246 -11.69 6.29 0.13
N TYR A 247 -11.93 5.01 -0.13
CA TYR A 247 -13.09 4.51 -0.87
C TYR A 247 -14.27 4.20 0.06
N SER A 248 -14.19 4.56 1.34
CA SER A 248 -15.18 4.15 2.33
C SER A 248 -16.56 4.75 2.06
N GLY A 249 -17.59 3.98 2.42
CA GLY A 249 -18.97 4.44 2.46
C GLY A 249 -19.28 5.28 3.71
N GLN A 250 -18.27 5.71 4.47
CA GLN A 250 -18.41 6.52 5.67
C GLN A 250 -17.51 7.77 5.56
N PRO A 251 -17.74 8.83 6.36
CA PRO A 251 -16.93 10.04 6.24
C PRO A 251 -15.56 9.85 6.92
N SER A 252 -14.50 9.81 6.11
CA SER A 252 -13.11 9.87 6.55
C SER A 252 -12.55 11.30 6.48
N GLN A 253 -11.47 11.54 7.21
CA GLN A 253 -10.70 12.79 7.16
C GLN A 253 -9.39 12.50 6.42
N VAL A 254 -9.15 13.22 5.32
CA VAL A 254 -8.05 13.00 4.40
C VAL A 254 -7.27 14.30 4.28
N TYR A 255 -5.98 14.26 4.58
CA TYR A 255 -5.04 15.38 4.55
C TYR A 255 -3.83 14.98 3.69
N GLY A 256 -3.46 15.79 2.69
CA GLY A 256 -2.18 15.65 1.98
C GLY A 256 -1.01 16.12 2.86
N ASP A 257 -1.23 17.23 3.57
CA ASP A 257 -0.27 17.94 4.41
C ASP A 257 0.72 18.80 3.59
N ALA A 258 1.98 18.45 3.34
CA ALA A 258 2.91 19.33 2.63
C ALA A 258 3.49 18.68 1.38
N GLY A 259 3.32 19.29 0.20
CA GLY A 259 3.79 18.78 -1.09
C GLY A 259 2.68 18.87 -2.12
N ASP A 260 2.93 18.40 -3.35
CA ASP A 260 1.87 18.38 -4.38
C ASP A 260 1.14 17.04 -4.35
N ASP A 261 -0.06 17.01 -3.77
CA ASP A 261 -0.77 15.79 -3.38
C ASP A 261 -1.94 15.44 -4.30
N ASP A 262 -2.18 14.13 -4.48
CA ASP A 262 -3.42 13.60 -5.03
C ASP A 262 -4.30 13.08 -3.86
N VAL A 263 -5.31 13.84 -3.47
CA VAL A 263 -6.22 13.46 -2.37
C VAL A 263 -7.61 13.08 -2.86
N PHE A 264 -8.21 12.02 -2.29
CA PHE A 264 -9.54 11.57 -2.72
C PHE A 264 -10.44 11.02 -1.62
N THR A 265 -11.74 11.25 -1.77
CA THR A 265 -12.76 10.64 -0.90
C THR A 265 -14.12 10.52 -1.58
N SER A 266 -15.04 9.83 -0.91
CA SER A 266 -16.41 9.61 -1.38
C SER A 266 -17.41 10.46 -0.61
N VAL A 267 -18.27 11.20 -1.33
CA VAL A 267 -19.36 11.98 -0.75
C VAL A 267 -20.54 11.05 -0.43
N THR A 268 -20.75 10.75 0.85
CA THR A 268 -21.80 9.83 1.31
C THR A 268 -23.06 10.57 1.77
N ASP A 269 -24.10 9.83 2.16
CA ASP A 269 -25.30 10.39 2.83
C ASP A 269 -25.06 10.72 4.31
N VAL A 270 -23.92 10.29 4.85
CA VAL A 270 -23.49 10.58 6.21
C VAL A 270 -22.51 11.76 6.20
N PRO A 271 -22.86 12.89 6.83
CA PRO A 271 -22.01 14.07 6.77
C PRO A 271 -20.78 13.94 7.67
N GLY A 272 -19.75 14.72 7.34
CA GLY A 272 -18.59 14.95 8.19
C GLY A 272 -17.25 14.54 7.60
N PHE A 273 -17.16 14.30 6.28
CA PHE A 273 -15.84 14.09 5.65
C PHE A 273 -15.07 15.41 5.61
N ALA A 274 -13.75 15.31 5.60
CA ALA A 274 -12.84 16.41 5.33
C ALA A 274 -11.83 15.96 4.27
N LEU A 275 -11.58 16.81 3.28
CA LEU A 275 -10.56 16.62 2.25
C LEU A 275 -9.72 17.90 2.18
N ASP A 276 -8.45 17.80 2.51
CA ASP A 276 -7.53 18.94 2.61
C ASP A 276 -6.25 18.55 1.86
N GLY A 277 -5.83 19.33 0.85
CA GLY A 277 -4.56 19.09 0.16
C GLY A 277 -3.43 19.52 1.08
N GLY A 278 -3.28 20.83 1.25
CA GLY A 278 -2.44 21.43 2.28
C GLY A 278 -1.51 22.46 1.68
N ASP A 279 -0.21 22.37 1.96
CA ASP A 279 0.80 23.25 1.39
C ASP A 279 1.31 22.67 0.06
N GLY A 280 0.89 23.20 -1.09
CA GLY A 280 1.41 22.76 -2.38
C GLY A 280 0.51 23.10 -3.56
N VAL A 281 0.61 22.31 -4.63
CA VAL A 281 -0.36 22.30 -5.74
C VAL A 281 -1.05 20.95 -5.76
N ASP A 282 -2.25 20.92 -5.22
CA ASP A 282 -2.96 19.71 -4.88
C ASP A 282 -4.10 19.41 -5.84
N ARG A 283 -4.38 18.11 -5.98
CA ARG A 283 -5.47 17.58 -6.78
C ARG A 283 -6.48 16.85 -5.91
N GLY A 284 -7.71 17.35 -5.88
CA GLY A 284 -8.83 16.75 -5.17
C GLY A 284 -9.71 15.91 -6.09
N ASN A 285 -10.01 14.68 -5.67
CA ASN A 285 -11.01 13.84 -6.33
C ASN A 285 -12.19 13.54 -5.40
N LEU A 286 -13.39 13.92 -5.84
CA LEU A 286 -14.62 13.62 -5.13
C LEU A 286 -15.49 12.66 -5.92
N GLY A 287 -15.73 11.48 -5.34
CA GLY A 287 -16.65 10.48 -5.85
C GLY A 287 -17.92 10.38 -5.01
N SER A 288 -18.68 9.30 -5.22
CA SER A 288 -19.77 8.85 -4.35
C SER A 288 -19.86 7.33 -4.48
N PRO A 289 -20.14 6.55 -3.43
CA PRO A 289 -20.26 5.10 -3.54
C PRO A 289 -21.37 4.68 -4.51
N ASP A 290 -22.33 5.58 -4.76
CA ASP A 290 -23.40 5.40 -5.74
C ASP A 290 -22.95 5.47 -7.21
N SER A 291 -21.68 5.83 -7.48
CA SER A 291 -21.11 5.90 -8.83
C SER A 291 -20.53 4.56 -9.32
N GLY A 292 -20.40 3.54 -8.45
CA GLY A 292 -19.83 2.24 -8.81
C GLY A 292 -20.73 1.39 -9.72
N GLY A 293 -20.31 1.19 -10.97
CA GLY A 293 -20.92 0.26 -11.93
C GLY A 293 -20.65 0.62 -13.40
N SER A 294 -20.40 -0.39 -14.24
CA SER A 294 -20.13 -0.22 -15.67
C SER A 294 -21.36 0.24 -16.47
N HIS A 295 -21.15 1.29 -17.27
CA HIS A 295 -21.92 1.80 -18.42
C HIS A 295 -23.45 1.62 -18.48
N GLY A 296 -24.16 2.76 -18.47
CA GLY A 296 -25.18 3.05 -19.50
C GLY A 296 -26.66 2.85 -19.15
N THR A 297 -27.02 2.38 -17.95
CA THR A 297 -28.45 2.23 -17.58
C THR A 297 -28.82 2.65 -16.15
N ARG A 298 -27.90 3.27 -15.40
CA ARG A 298 -28.18 3.65 -14.00
C ARG A 298 -28.96 4.97 -13.92
N PRO A 299 -29.97 5.10 -13.02
CA PRO A 299 -30.60 6.38 -12.73
C PRO A 299 -29.55 7.42 -12.29
N PRO A 300 -29.80 8.71 -12.57
CA PRO A 300 -28.87 9.78 -12.21
C PRO A 300 -28.61 9.78 -10.71
N GLY A 301 -27.34 9.93 -10.33
CA GLY A 301 -26.93 10.09 -8.95
C GLY A 301 -27.49 11.36 -8.30
N PRO A 302 -27.22 11.57 -7.00
CA PRO A 302 -27.56 12.81 -6.32
C PRO A 302 -26.95 14.02 -7.01
N THR A 303 -27.50 15.20 -6.74
CA THR A 303 -26.80 16.45 -7.06
C THR A 303 -25.79 16.73 -5.96
N LEU A 304 -24.53 16.93 -6.34
CA LEU A 304 -23.47 17.37 -5.46
C LEU A 304 -23.12 18.81 -5.78
N THR A 305 -22.84 19.60 -4.75
CA THR A 305 -22.39 20.98 -4.89
C THR A 305 -21.06 21.12 -4.18
N LEU A 306 -20.05 21.53 -4.92
CA LEU A 306 -18.73 21.89 -4.43
C LEU A 306 -18.63 23.42 -4.49
N ASP A 307 -18.40 24.03 -3.33
CA ASP A 307 -18.15 25.46 -3.18
C ASP A 307 -16.73 25.63 -2.62
N VAL A 308 -15.80 25.97 -3.50
CA VAL A 308 -14.37 26.06 -3.19
C VAL A 308 -14.10 27.27 -2.30
N GLY A 309 -14.72 28.42 -2.60
CA GLY A 309 -14.55 29.65 -1.82
C GLY A 309 -15.04 29.54 -0.37
N GLU A 310 -16.15 28.82 -0.15
CA GLU A 310 -16.66 28.56 1.21
C GLU A 310 -16.05 27.30 1.85
N GLY A 311 -15.29 26.50 1.10
CA GLY A 311 -14.69 25.25 1.58
C GLY A 311 -15.72 24.18 1.95
N THR A 312 -16.82 24.08 1.20
CA THR A 312 -17.94 23.18 1.55
C THR A 312 -18.38 22.28 0.41
N VAL A 313 -18.85 21.09 0.79
CA VAL A 313 -19.53 20.16 -0.13
C VAL A 313 -20.91 19.83 0.43
N SER A 314 -21.92 19.86 -0.43
CA SER A 314 -23.29 19.46 -0.08
C SER A 314 -23.83 18.41 -1.03
N ARG A 315 -24.72 17.57 -0.51
CA ARG A 315 -25.39 16.47 -1.20
C ARG A 315 -26.89 16.72 -1.16
N SER A 316 -27.47 17.00 -2.32
CA SER A 316 -28.90 17.37 -2.46
C SER A 316 -29.33 18.55 -1.56
N GLY A 317 -28.40 19.46 -1.24
CA GLY A 317 -28.63 20.64 -0.41
C GLY A 317 -28.25 20.49 1.07
N ASP A 318 -28.00 19.26 1.54
CA ASP A 318 -27.53 19.02 2.91
C ASP A 318 -26.00 19.02 2.96
N ARG A 319 -25.40 19.68 3.96
CA ARG A 319 -23.95 19.74 4.12
C ARG A 319 -23.39 18.33 4.30
N ALA A 320 -22.46 17.92 3.43
CA ALA A 320 -21.85 16.60 3.41
C ALA A 320 -20.42 16.61 4.00
N GLY A 321 -19.64 17.67 3.76
CA GLY A 321 -18.26 17.75 4.25
C GLY A 321 -17.61 19.10 4.00
N THR A 322 -16.31 19.14 4.22
CA THR A 322 -15.45 20.31 3.99
C THR A 322 -14.33 19.96 3.04
N VAL A 323 -13.91 20.97 2.29
CA VAL A 323 -12.72 20.93 1.44
C VAL A 323 -11.85 22.14 1.75
N ALA A 324 -10.54 21.99 1.63
CA ALA A 324 -9.58 23.07 1.78
C ALA A 324 -8.32 22.79 0.95
N ALA A 325 -7.62 23.85 0.55
CA ALA A 325 -6.32 23.78 -0.12
C ALA A 325 -6.26 22.75 -1.26
N ILE A 326 -7.08 22.96 -2.30
CA ILE A 326 -7.06 22.15 -3.52
C ILE A 326 -7.14 23.08 -4.72
N GLU A 327 -6.16 22.98 -5.60
CA GLU A 327 -6.03 23.82 -6.79
C GLU A 327 -6.66 23.17 -8.03
N ALA A 328 -6.70 21.84 -8.10
CA ALA A 328 -7.23 21.10 -9.25
C ALA A 328 -8.26 20.03 -8.85
N TRP A 329 -9.45 20.06 -9.46
CA TRP A 329 -10.55 19.16 -9.13
C TRP A 329 -10.84 18.13 -10.22
N VAL A 330 -11.04 16.89 -9.81
CA VAL A 330 -11.64 15.82 -10.63
C VAL A 330 -12.92 15.36 -9.98
N LEU A 331 -14.03 15.52 -10.70
CA LEU A 331 -15.35 15.23 -10.18
C LEU A 331 -15.83 13.88 -10.71
N GLY A 332 -16.36 13.04 -9.81
CA GLY A 332 -16.74 11.67 -10.14
C GLY A 332 -17.89 11.55 -11.16
N ASP A 333 -17.84 10.49 -11.97
CA ASP A 333 -18.84 10.15 -12.97
C ASP A 333 -20.23 9.85 -12.39
N HIS A 334 -21.26 9.90 -13.24
CA HIS A 334 -22.66 9.55 -12.91
C HIS A 334 -23.30 10.43 -11.81
N LEU A 335 -22.69 11.57 -11.48
CA LEU A 335 -23.14 12.52 -10.47
C LEU A 335 -23.43 13.88 -11.11
N ARG A 336 -24.52 14.54 -10.71
CA ARG A 336 -24.83 15.90 -11.18
C ARG A 336 -24.03 16.90 -10.35
N TRP A 337 -23.06 17.56 -10.96
CA TRP A 337 -22.19 18.49 -10.27
C TRP A 337 -22.61 19.94 -10.47
N ILE A 338 -22.61 20.68 -9.37
CA ILE A 338 -22.64 22.14 -9.34
C ILE A 338 -21.33 22.60 -8.69
N PHE A 339 -20.55 23.37 -9.44
CA PHE A 339 -19.26 23.89 -9.01
C PHE A 339 -19.33 25.40 -8.85
N TYR A 340 -18.85 25.89 -7.70
CA TYR A 340 -18.60 27.29 -7.42
C TYR A 340 -17.11 27.45 -7.12
N GLY A 341 -16.42 28.21 -7.97
CA GLY A 341 -15.00 28.52 -7.86
C GLY A 341 -14.70 29.66 -6.91
N THR A 342 -13.61 30.38 -7.15
CA THR A 342 -13.10 31.46 -6.32
C THR A 342 -12.83 32.75 -7.11
N ASP A 343 -12.29 33.80 -6.48
CA ASP A 343 -11.81 34.97 -7.24
C ASP A 343 -10.36 34.77 -7.76
N GLY A 344 -9.80 33.57 -7.63
CA GLY A 344 -8.49 33.17 -8.15
C GLY A 344 -8.59 31.96 -9.08
N PRO A 345 -7.47 31.51 -9.68
CA PRO A 345 -7.48 30.46 -10.69
C PRO A 345 -8.12 29.15 -10.20
N ASP A 346 -9.09 28.64 -10.95
CA ASP A 346 -9.74 27.36 -10.70
C ASP A 346 -9.46 26.36 -11.84
N ALA A 347 -9.09 25.13 -11.50
CA ALA A 347 -9.00 24.03 -12.45
C ALA A 347 -10.00 22.93 -12.08
N VAL A 348 -10.89 22.55 -13.00
CA VAL A 348 -11.90 21.51 -12.75
C VAL A 348 -12.22 20.67 -13.97
N VAL A 349 -12.28 19.35 -13.78
CA VAL A 349 -12.71 18.37 -14.78
C VAL A 349 -13.94 17.63 -14.27
N ALA A 350 -15.06 17.77 -14.98
CA ALA A 350 -16.30 17.11 -14.65
C ALA A 350 -16.33 15.64 -15.11
N GLY A 351 -16.99 14.78 -14.31
CA GLY A 351 -17.29 13.41 -14.70
C GLY A 351 -18.26 13.34 -15.89
N TYR A 352 -18.14 12.30 -16.70
CA TYR A 352 -18.65 12.29 -18.09
C TYR A 352 -20.17 12.18 -18.22
N TYR A 353 -20.85 11.40 -17.38
CA TYR A 353 -22.19 10.88 -17.68
C TYR A 353 -23.37 11.71 -17.17
N GLN A 354 -23.16 12.92 -16.64
CA GLN A 354 -24.23 13.75 -16.09
C GLN A 354 -23.99 15.23 -16.34
N PRO A 355 -25.05 16.05 -16.51
CA PRO A 355 -24.94 17.49 -16.70
C PRO A 355 -24.09 18.17 -15.62
N PHE A 356 -23.18 19.02 -16.06
CA PHE A 356 -22.33 19.85 -15.23
C PHE A 356 -22.77 21.31 -15.24
N ARG A 357 -22.65 21.97 -14.08
CA ARG A 357 -22.79 23.42 -13.96
C ARG A 357 -21.61 24.00 -13.20
N ALA A 358 -21.00 25.04 -13.75
CA ALA A 358 -19.89 25.73 -13.12
C ALA A 358 -20.08 27.24 -13.17
N TRP A 359 -19.67 27.89 -12.09
CA TRP A 359 -19.42 29.33 -11.99
C TRP A 359 -18.06 29.49 -11.32
N THR A 360 -17.03 29.91 -12.06
CA THR A 360 -15.68 30.05 -11.49
C THR A 360 -15.42 31.46 -10.96
N TYR A 361 -16.15 32.47 -11.44
CA TYR A 361 -16.14 33.86 -10.98
C TYR A 361 -14.97 34.70 -11.51
N GLY A 362 -13.73 34.45 -11.11
CA GLY A 362 -12.61 35.13 -11.74
C GLY A 362 -11.26 34.51 -11.43
N GLY A 363 -10.24 34.85 -12.20
CA GLY A 363 -8.99 34.10 -12.21
C GLY A 363 -8.57 33.82 -13.64
N ASP A 364 -7.62 32.91 -13.85
CA ASP A 364 -7.40 32.33 -15.17
C ASP A 364 -7.79 30.86 -15.05
N ASP A 365 -8.99 30.52 -15.49
CA ASP A 365 -9.62 29.24 -15.16
C ASP A 365 -9.45 28.18 -16.27
N ASP A 366 -9.36 26.91 -15.88
CA ASP A 366 -9.36 25.75 -16.80
C ASP A 366 -10.50 24.79 -16.45
N VAL A 367 -11.57 24.85 -17.24
CA VAL A 367 -12.82 24.13 -16.99
C VAL A 367 -13.12 23.14 -18.10
N THR A 368 -13.12 21.86 -17.77
CA THR A 368 -13.57 20.79 -18.67
C THR A 368 -14.93 20.25 -18.22
N GLY A 369 -15.93 20.40 -19.09
CA GLY A 369 -17.27 19.86 -18.95
C GLY A 369 -17.37 18.34 -19.07
N SER A 370 -18.59 17.83 -18.98
CA SER A 370 -18.99 16.42 -19.12
C SER A 370 -19.38 16.07 -20.55
N GLY A 371 -19.75 14.80 -20.82
CA GLY A 371 -20.34 14.39 -22.10
C GLY A 371 -21.84 14.64 -22.23
N GLU A 372 -22.41 15.48 -21.36
CA GLU A 372 -23.83 15.82 -21.31
C GLU A 372 -24.04 17.33 -21.47
N ARG A 373 -25.30 17.80 -21.42
CA ARG A 373 -25.59 19.23 -21.54
C ARG A 373 -25.04 20.02 -20.35
N ASP A 374 -24.06 20.86 -20.62
CA ASP A 374 -23.40 21.67 -19.62
C ASP A 374 -23.77 23.15 -19.66
N ARG A 375 -23.55 23.81 -18.52
CA ARG A 375 -23.59 25.26 -18.40
C ARG A 375 -22.40 25.75 -17.57
N ILE A 376 -21.46 26.40 -18.22
CA ILE A 376 -20.22 26.91 -17.65
C ILE A 376 -20.21 28.43 -17.81
N ASP A 377 -19.90 29.14 -16.75
CA ASP A 377 -19.71 30.58 -16.70
C ASP A 377 -18.35 30.85 -16.06
N ALA A 378 -17.34 31.20 -16.88
CA ALA A 378 -15.96 31.32 -16.41
C ALA A 378 -15.66 32.69 -15.76
N GLY A 379 -16.54 33.68 -15.97
CA GLY A 379 -16.45 34.95 -15.27
C GLY A 379 -15.36 35.89 -15.81
N ASP A 380 -14.63 36.57 -14.93
CA ASP A 380 -13.61 37.55 -15.30
C ASP A 380 -12.21 36.89 -15.33
N GLY A 381 -11.55 36.86 -16.48
CA GLY A 381 -10.28 36.14 -16.54
C GLY A 381 -9.63 36.04 -17.91
N TYR A 382 -8.60 35.18 -18.00
CA TYR A 382 -8.24 34.54 -19.25
C TYR A 382 -8.53 33.04 -19.15
N ASP A 383 -9.73 32.66 -19.59
CA ASP A 383 -10.30 31.35 -19.26
C ASP A 383 -10.28 30.39 -20.44
N THR A 384 -10.04 29.13 -20.12
CA THR A 384 -10.11 27.99 -21.05
C THR A 384 -11.28 27.10 -20.66
N VAL A 385 -12.24 26.95 -21.57
CA VAL A 385 -13.43 26.13 -21.37
C VAL A 385 -13.59 25.10 -22.48
N GLY A 386 -13.68 23.82 -22.10
CA GLY A 386 -13.99 22.71 -22.98
C GLY A 386 -15.32 22.05 -22.64
N GLY A 387 -16.35 22.17 -23.49
CA GLY A 387 -17.68 21.58 -23.25
C GLY A 387 -17.82 20.07 -23.53
N GLN A 388 -16.80 19.44 -24.14
CA GLN A 388 -16.83 18.05 -24.64
C GLN A 388 -18.02 17.72 -25.58
N GLU A 389 -18.72 16.59 -25.36
CA GLU A 389 -19.90 16.19 -26.13
C GLU A 389 -21.14 16.75 -25.43
N GLY A 390 -22.10 17.33 -26.16
CA GLY A 390 -23.26 17.88 -25.47
C GLY A 390 -23.99 18.92 -26.30
N ARG A 391 -24.72 19.78 -25.60
CA ARG A 391 -25.24 21.02 -26.20
C ARG A 391 -24.99 22.14 -25.21
N ASP A 392 -23.78 22.64 -25.23
CA ASP A 392 -23.17 23.26 -24.08
C ASP A 392 -23.22 24.78 -24.18
N THR A 393 -23.35 25.40 -23.02
CA THR A 393 -23.40 26.86 -22.88
C THR A 393 -22.20 27.31 -22.08
N CYS A 394 -21.29 28.03 -22.73
CA CYS A 394 -20.03 28.50 -22.16
C CYS A 394 -20.02 30.02 -22.25
N LEU A 395 -20.10 30.69 -21.10
CA LEU A 395 -20.23 32.15 -20.99
C LEU A 395 -18.93 32.73 -20.44
N ASN A 396 -18.58 33.92 -20.92
CA ASN A 396 -17.45 34.70 -20.41
C ASN A 396 -16.13 33.91 -20.40
N ALA A 397 -15.73 33.35 -21.56
CA ALA A 397 -14.48 32.61 -21.69
C ALA A 397 -13.74 32.99 -22.99
N GLU A 398 -12.42 33.12 -22.91
CA GLU A 398 -11.55 33.56 -24.00
C GLU A 398 -11.19 32.42 -24.96
N VAL A 399 -10.92 31.22 -24.41
CA VAL A 399 -10.56 30.03 -25.17
C VAL A 399 -11.64 28.96 -25.00
N VAL A 400 -12.52 28.87 -26.00
CA VAL A 400 -13.64 27.92 -25.95
C VAL A 400 -13.48 26.79 -26.96
N GLN A 401 -13.64 25.56 -26.49
CA GLN A 401 -13.68 24.35 -27.31
C GLN A 401 -14.99 23.59 -27.08
N SER A 402 -15.59 23.10 -28.16
CA SER A 402 -16.78 22.24 -28.11
C SER A 402 -17.96 22.81 -27.31
N CYS A 403 -18.30 24.10 -27.52
CA CYS A 403 -19.53 24.70 -26.98
C CYS A 403 -20.41 25.27 -28.11
N GLU A 404 -21.71 24.97 -28.09
CA GLU A 404 -22.66 25.44 -29.10
C GLU A 404 -23.21 26.84 -28.82
N VAL A 405 -23.25 27.25 -27.55
CA VAL A 405 -23.70 28.58 -27.14
C VAL A 405 -22.58 29.28 -26.40
N THR A 406 -22.12 30.39 -26.95
CA THR A 406 -21.09 31.24 -26.36
C THR A 406 -21.55 32.69 -26.25
N SER A 407 -21.06 33.43 -25.25
CA SER A 407 -21.27 34.88 -25.12
C SER A 407 -20.10 35.59 -24.48
#